data_AF-A0A3D3PFL9-F1
#
_entry.id   AF-A0A3D3PFL9-F1
#
_cell.length_a   1.000
_cell.length_b   1.000
_cell.length_c   1.000
_cell.angle_alpha   90.00
_cell.angle_beta   90.00
_cell.angle_gamma   90.00
#
_symmetry.space_group_name_H-M   'P 1'
#
loop_
_entity.id
_entity.type
_entity.pdbx_description
1 polymer ?
#
loop_
_entity_poly.entity_id
_entity_poly.type
_entity_poly.pdbx_seq_one_letter_code
_entity_poly.pdbx_strand_id
1 'polypeptide(L)'
;METVLIVLLFLQTFCNTVFGRFEAETPFRMFRKWVVIDCLIIGLYYYISLWTLGVLFVLLIAGLGLHFYVCRKYGFDPIKATPRKKYYEFRKWEWPE
;
A
#
# COMPACT_ATOMS: atom_id res chain seq x y z
N MET A 1 17.72 5.47 -17.62
CA MET A 1 17.09 6.22 -16.51
C MET A 1 15.64 5.78 -16.30
N GLU A 2 14.83 5.73 -17.36
CA GLU A 2 13.40 5.33 -17.32
C GLU A 2 13.13 3.95 -16.70
N THR A 3 14.06 2.99 -16.84
CA THR A 3 13.97 1.66 -16.21
C THR A 3 13.72 1.73 -14.71
N VAL A 4 14.34 2.69 -14.00
CA VAL A 4 14.16 2.86 -12.56
C VAL A 4 12.72 3.27 -12.24
N LEU A 5 12.17 4.21 -13.01
CA LEU A 5 10.79 4.66 -12.84
C LEU A 5 9.80 3.52 -13.15
N ILE A 6 10.03 2.74 -14.19
CA ILE A 6 9.22 1.56 -14.54
C ILE A 6 9.25 0.55 -13.40
N VAL A 7 10.41 0.25 -12.84
CA VAL A 7 10.56 -0.67 -11.70
C VAL A 7 9.79 -0.16 -10.48
N LEU A 8 9.86 1.14 -10.19
CA LEU A 8 9.14 1.77 -9.07
C LEU A 8 7.62 1.68 -9.23
N LEU A 9 7.11 2.00 -10.42
CA LEU A 9 5.67 1.91 -10.72
C LEU A 9 5.19 0.46 -10.71
N PHE A 10 5.99 -0.48 -11.24
CA PHE A 10 5.69 -1.90 -11.17
C PHE A 10 5.59 -2.38 -9.71
N LEU A 11 6.56 -2.02 -8.87
CA LEU A 11 6.56 -2.39 -7.45
C LEU A 11 5.36 -1.78 -6.72
N GLN A 12 5.05 -0.51 -6.98
CA GLN A 12 3.85 0.15 -6.46
C GLN A 12 2.59 -0.62 -6.84
N THR A 13 2.44 -0.99 -8.11
CA THR A 13 1.24 -1.66 -8.63
C THR A 13 1.12 -3.06 -8.03
N PHE A 14 2.24 -3.77 -7.92
CA PHE A 14 2.30 -5.07 -7.27
C PHE A 14 1.86 -5.00 -5.80
N CYS A 15 2.46 -4.09 -5.01
CA CYS A 15 2.10 -3.91 -3.60
C CYS A 15 0.61 -3.54 -3.45
N ASN A 16 0.16 -2.57 -4.23
CA ASN A 16 -1.23 -2.12 -4.23
C ASN A 16 -2.21 -3.25 -4.59
N THR A 17 -1.85 -4.14 -5.50
CA THR A 17 -2.66 -5.30 -5.85
C THR A 17 -2.69 -6.33 -4.72
N VAL A 18 -1.53 -6.67 -4.13
CA VAL A 18 -1.44 -7.62 -3.01
C VAL A 18 -2.27 -7.16 -1.82
N PHE A 19 -2.17 -5.86 -1.48
CA PHE A 19 -2.87 -5.25 -0.35
C PHE A 19 -4.25 -4.67 -0.73
N GLY A 20 -4.67 -4.72 -1.99
CA GLY A 20 -5.95 -4.16 -2.45
C GLY A 20 -7.17 -4.75 -1.74
N ARG A 21 -7.06 -5.99 -1.25
CA ARG A 21 -8.10 -6.62 -0.42
C ARG A 21 -8.38 -5.88 0.90
N PHE A 22 -7.44 -5.10 1.40
CA PHE A 22 -7.60 -4.23 2.56
C PHE A 22 -8.40 -2.95 2.22
N GLU A 23 -8.79 -2.73 0.97
CA GLU A 23 -9.62 -1.60 0.57
C GLU A 23 -10.85 -2.01 -0.24
N ALA A 24 -11.26 -3.29 -0.15
CA ALA A 24 -12.37 -3.86 -0.92
C ALA A 24 -13.68 -3.07 -0.77
N GLU A 25 -14.02 -2.65 0.45
CA GLU A 25 -15.25 -1.86 0.72
C GLU A 25 -15.14 -0.38 0.27
N THR A 26 -13.96 0.07 -0.15
CA THR A 26 -13.71 1.46 -0.52
C THR A 26 -12.97 1.61 -1.85
N PRO A 27 -13.53 1.11 -2.96
CA PRO A 27 -12.81 1.03 -4.25
C PRO A 27 -12.40 2.40 -4.80
N PHE A 28 -13.24 3.43 -4.66
CA PHE A 28 -12.89 4.79 -5.09
C PHE A 28 -11.76 5.42 -4.26
N ARG A 29 -11.70 5.12 -2.96
CA ARG A 29 -10.63 5.59 -2.08
C ARG A 29 -9.30 4.90 -2.43
N MET A 30 -9.37 3.60 -2.72
CA MET A 30 -8.24 2.81 -3.19
C MET A 30 -7.67 3.40 -4.48
N PHE A 31 -8.50 3.58 -5.50
CA PHE A 31 -8.08 4.13 -6.79
C PHE A 31 -7.44 5.52 -6.64
N ARG A 32 -8.06 6.42 -5.86
CA ARG A 32 -7.49 7.74 -5.57
C ARG A 32 -6.11 7.65 -4.93
N LYS A 33 -5.91 6.75 -3.97
CA LYS A 33 -4.59 6.55 -3.34
C LYS A 33 -3.55 6.08 -4.35
N TRP A 34 -3.92 5.16 -5.25
CA TRP A 34 -2.99 4.64 -6.26
C TRP A 34 -2.50 5.76 -7.17
N VAL A 35 -3.43 6.56 -7.72
CA VAL A 35 -3.10 7.71 -8.57
C VAL A 35 -2.22 8.72 -7.83
N VAL A 36 -2.54 9.04 -6.58
CA VAL A 36 -1.73 9.96 -5.77
C VAL A 36 -0.31 9.43 -5.58
N ILE A 37 -0.15 8.14 -5.28
CA ILE A 37 1.17 7.52 -5.11
C ILE A 37 1.94 7.55 -6.45
N ASP A 38 1.30 7.25 -7.58
CA ASP A 38 1.96 7.29 -8.89
C ASP A 38 2.44 8.71 -9.24
N CYS A 39 1.59 9.72 -9.03
CA CYS A 39 1.99 11.12 -9.20
C CYS A 39 3.17 11.50 -8.30
N LEU A 40 3.19 11.03 -7.05
CA LEU A 40 4.30 11.27 -6.12
C LEU A 40 5.58 10.58 -6.57
N ILE A 41 5.52 9.33 -7.02
CA ILE A 41 6.69 8.59 -7.53
C ILE A 41 7.27 9.30 -8.76
N ILE A 42 6.42 9.66 -9.72
CA ILE A 42 6.82 10.36 -10.94
C ILE A 42 7.41 11.73 -10.60
N GLY A 43 6.73 12.52 -9.78
CA GLY A 43 7.19 13.86 -9.39
C GLY A 43 8.52 13.80 -8.62
N LEU A 44 8.65 12.88 -7.67
CA LEU A 44 9.87 12.70 -6.90
C LEU A 44 11.02 12.22 -7.79
N TYR A 45 10.75 11.33 -8.74
CA TYR A 45 11.72 10.87 -9.73
C TYR A 45 12.33 12.03 -10.53
N TYR A 46 11.50 12.95 -11.02
CA TYR A 46 12.01 14.12 -11.74
C TYR A 46 12.68 15.16 -10.84
N TYR A 47 12.37 15.18 -9.53
CA TYR A 47 12.93 16.15 -8.59
C TYR A 47 14.30 15.72 -8.02
N ILE A 48 14.46 14.45 -7.65
CA ILE A 48 15.68 13.93 -7.00
C ILE A 48 16.34 12.75 -7.73
N SER A 49 15.86 12.39 -8.92
CA SER A 49 16.44 11.35 -9.80
C SER A 49 16.67 10.03 -9.05
N LEU A 50 17.91 9.55 -8.96
CA LEU A 50 18.27 8.27 -8.38
C LEU A 50 17.92 8.14 -6.89
N TRP A 51 17.91 9.25 -6.14
CA TRP A 51 17.59 9.26 -4.70
C TRP A 51 16.14 8.88 -4.39
N THR A 52 15.27 8.96 -5.40
CA THR A 52 13.87 8.52 -5.34
C THR A 52 13.76 7.06 -4.90
N LEU A 53 14.67 6.20 -5.37
CA LEU A 53 14.73 4.80 -4.94
C LEU A 53 14.92 4.68 -3.44
N GLY A 54 15.90 5.40 -2.89
CA GLY A 54 16.20 5.37 -1.45
C GLY A 54 15.01 5.83 -0.61
N VAL A 55 14.41 6.97 -0.99
CA VAL A 55 13.24 7.52 -0.28
C VAL A 55 12.06 6.54 -0.31
N LEU A 56 11.71 6.02 -1.49
CA LEU A 56 10.58 5.10 -1.63
C LEU A 56 10.84 3.77 -0.93
N PHE A 57 12.08 3.28 -0.92
CA PHE A 57 12.44 2.05 -0.22
C PHE A 57 12.30 2.21 1.30
N VAL A 58 12.74 3.33 1.87
CA VAL A 58 12.55 3.64 3.28
C VAL A 58 11.06 3.74 3.62
N LEU A 59 10.27 4.45 2.81
CA LEU A 59 8.83 4.55 3.00
C LEU A 59 8.12 3.19 2.90
N LEU A 60 8.53 2.34 1.96
CA LEU A 60 7.99 1.00 1.80
C LEU A 60 8.27 0.13 3.02
N ILE A 61 9.52 0.10 3.51
CA ILE A 61 9.89 -0.67 4.70
C ILE A 61 9.13 -0.18 5.93
N ALA A 62 9.06 1.15 6.13
CA ALA A 62 8.34 1.73 7.25
C ALA A 62 6.84 1.40 7.18
N GLY A 63 6.24 1.54 5.99
CA GLY A 63 4.82 1.23 5.75
C GLY A 63 4.50 -0.26 5.97
N LEU A 64 5.32 -1.16 5.44
CA LEU A 64 5.17 -2.60 5.67
C LEU A 64 5.38 -2.97 7.14
N GLY A 65 6.40 -2.40 7.79
CA GLY A 65 6.65 -2.63 9.21
C GLY A 65 5.46 -2.22 10.08
N LEU A 66 4.91 -1.02 9.85
CA LEU A 66 3.73 -0.54 10.55
C LEU A 66 2.50 -1.40 10.23
N HIS A 67 2.29 -1.77 8.97
CA HIS A 67 1.18 -2.62 8.55
C HIS A 67 1.20 -3.97 9.27
N PHE A 68 2.35 -4.67 9.23
CA PHE A 68 2.49 -5.96 9.89
C PHE A 68 2.35 -5.85 11.42
N TYR A 69 2.91 -4.80 12.02
CA TYR A 69 2.75 -4.52 13.43
C TYR A 69 1.28 -4.34 13.83
N VAL A 70 0.53 -3.50 13.09
CA VAL A 70 -0.90 -3.27 13.33
C VAL A 70 -1.71 -4.55 13.13
N CYS A 71 -1.51 -5.27 12.02
CA CYS A 71 -2.23 -6.52 11.76
C CYS A 71 -2.03 -7.55 12.88
N ARG A 72 -0.78 -7.70 13.36
CA ARG A 72 -0.47 -8.58 14.49
C ARG A 72 -1.11 -8.10 15.78
N LYS A 73 -1.06 -6.79 16.06
CA LYS A 73 -1.66 -6.19 17.26
C LYS A 73 -3.17 -6.41 17.35
N TYR A 74 -3.88 -6.36 16.22
CA TYR A 74 -5.33 -6.55 16.15
C TYR A 74 -5.75 -7.99 15.80
N GLY A 75 -4.79 -8.89 15.57
CA GLY A 75 -5.02 -10.33 15.46
C GLY A 75 -5.63 -10.79 14.13
N PHE A 76 -5.25 -10.16 13.02
CA PHE A 76 -5.58 -10.62 11.67
C PHE A 76 -4.33 -10.73 10.78
N ASP A 77 -4.37 -11.61 9.79
CA ASP A 77 -3.27 -11.91 8.89
C ASP A 77 -2.90 -10.68 8.04
N PRO A 78 -1.62 -10.30 7.97
CA PRO A 78 -1.19 -9.08 7.29
C PRO A 78 -1.29 -9.15 5.75
N ILE A 79 -1.49 -10.32 5.17
CA ILE A 79 -1.61 -10.48 3.72
C ILE A 79 -3.05 -10.83 3.34
N LYS A 80 -3.68 -11.74 4.09
CA LYS A 80 -5.01 -12.29 3.80
C LYS A 80 -6.15 -11.56 4.49
N ALA A 81 -5.86 -10.73 5.48
CA ALA A 81 -6.84 -10.10 6.36
C ALA A 81 -7.74 -11.12 7.08
N THR A 82 -7.23 -12.32 7.38
CA THR A 82 -7.98 -13.39 8.06
C THR A 82 -7.67 -13.44 9.56
N PRO A 83 -8.67 -13.61 10.45
CA PRO A 83 -10.10 -13.71 10.16
C PRO A 83 -10.69 -12.36 9.72
N ARG A 84 -11.50 -12.37 8.65
CA ARG A 84 -12.02 -11.13 8.05
C ARG A 84 -12.91 -10.34 9.01
N LYS A 85 -13.66 -11.00 9.88
CA LYS A 85 -14.51 -10.33 10.88
C LYS A 85 -13.72 -9.33 11.75
N LYS A 86 -12.58 -9.73 12.31
CA LYS A 86 -11.70 -8.84 13.10
C LYS A 86 -11.17 -7.67 12.27
N TYR A 87 -10.90 -7.91 11.00
CA TYR A 87 -10.45 -6.87 10.10
C TYR A 87 -11.54 -5.81 9.86
N TYR A 88 -12.79 -6.23 9.65
CA TYR A 88 -13.93 -5.32 9.50
C TYR A 88 -14.18 -4.53 10.79
N GLU A 89 -14.10 -5.17 11.95
CA GLU A 89 -14.19 -4.52 13.26
C GLU A 89 -13.11 -3.43 13.42
N PHE A 90 -11.84 -3.74 13.07
CA PHE A 90 -10.75 -2.77 13.08
C PHE A 90 -11.00 -1.59 12.13
N ARG A 91 -11.55 -1.86 10.95
CA ARG A 91 -11.90 -0.84 9.95
C ARG A 91 -13.18 -0.08 10.25
N LYS A 92 -13.95 -0.51 11.26
CA LYS A 92 -15.30 -0.02 11.56
C LYS A 92 -16.22 -0.13 10.34
N TRP A 93 -16.10 -1.24 9.62
CA TRP A 93 -16.97 -1.58 8.49
C TRP A 93 -18.04 -2.56 8.94
N GLU A 94 -19.19 -2.54 8.26
CA GLU A 94 -20.25 -3.51 8.46
C GLU A 94 -19.78 -4.87 7.92
N TRP A 95 -19.86 -5.90 8.75
CA TRP A 95 -19.50 -7.26 8.37
C TRP A 95 -20.61 -7.83 7.47
N PRO A 96 -20.35 -8.14 6.19
CA PRO A 96 -21.29 -8.87 5.36
C PRO A 96 -21.32 -10.31 5.87
N GLU A 97 -22.36 -10.69 6.60
CA GLU A 97 -22.54 -12.04 7.14
C GLU A 97 -22.59 -13.12 6.05
#